data_AF-A0A7W0LZ67-F1
#
_entry.id   AF-A0A7W0LZ67-F1
#
_cell.length_a   1.000
_cell.length_b   1.000
_cell.length_c   1.000
_cell.angle_alpha   90.00
_cell.angle_beta   90.00
_cell.angle_gamma   90.00
#
_symmetry.space_group_name_H-M   'P 1'
#
loop_
_entity.id
_entity.type
_entity.pdbx_description
1 polymer ?
#
loop_
_entity_poly.entity_id
_entity_poly.type
_entity_poly.pdbx_seq_one_letter_code
_entity_poly.pdbx_strand_id
1 'polypeptide(L)'
;TQPPVDETRRDRGADPPLGWALLLPLVFAAVCLGSLFGATEVVTVAFAEEQGSPGATGPLLAGWAAGSLIAGLITGAVNLKSSASKRYRLGAVGMGCAMVPLPFVDGLAVLAVALFVAGFAISPTMVASVSLVESNVPASRLTEGITWLLTGLGLGIAPGAAIAGRLIDEFGASPAYYVPVVSGVLAAVIAVLTPARTSEHTPALSPN
;
A
#
# COMPACT_ATOMS: atom_id res chain seq x y z
N THR A 1 -25.27 35.92 -34.73
CA THR A 1 -24.53 34.85 -35.42
C THR A 1 -24.18 33.80 -34.39
N GLN A 2 -24.77 32.62 -34.50
CA GLN A 2 -24.47 31.49 -33.60
C GLN A 2 -23.07 30.96 -33.97
N PRO A 3 -22.18 30.67 -32.99
CA PRO A 3 -20.87 30.10 -33.30
C PRO A 3 -21.06 28.68 -33.87
N PRO A 4 -20.19 28.23 -34.78
CA PRO A 4 -20.30 26.92 -35.40
C PRO A 4 -20.21 25.83 -34.33
N VAL A 5 -21.14 24.89 -34.39
CA VAL A 5 -21.13 23.70 -33.54
C VAL A 5 -19.99 22.83 -34.04
N ASP A 6 -18.96 22.64 -33.23
CA ASP A 6 -17.87 21.71 -33.51
C ASP A 6 -18.46 20.30 -33.62
N GLU A 7 -18.64 19.80 -34.85
CA GLU A 7 -19.13 18.45 -35.16
C GLU A 7 -18.05 17.36 -34.95
N THR A 8 -17.00 17.63 -34.18
CA THR A 8 -15.99 16.63 -33.80
C THR A 8 -16.44 15.70 -32.66
N ARG A 9 -17.73 15.76 -32.26
CA ARG A 9 -18.35 14.81 -31.33
C ARG A 9 -18.88 13.57 -32.05
N ARG A 10 -18.04 12.85 -32.79
CA ARG A 10 -18.40 11.54 -33.35
C ARG A 10 -17.18 10.66 -33.63
N ASP A 11 -16.46 10.36 -32.56
CA ASP A 11 -15.87 9.04 -32.34
C ASP A 11 -15.65 8.91 -30.82
N ARG A 12 -16.73 8.63 -30.08
CA ARG A 12 -16.61 7.94 -28.80
C ARG A 12 -16.21 6.50 -29.10
N GLY A 13 -14.98 6.32 -29.60
CA GLY A 13 -14.32 5.02 -29.53
C GLY A 13 -14.43 4.58 -28.08
N ALA A 14 -14.95 3.38 -27.85
CA ALA A 14 -15.12 2.82 -26.52
C ALA A 14 -13.86 3.12 -25.70
N ASP A 15 -14.01 3.76 -24.53
CA ASP A 15 -12.87 4.06 -23.68
C ASP A 15 -11.99 2.81 -23.58
N PRO A 16 -10.66 2.94 -23.71
CA PRO A 16 -9.78 1.79 -23.60
C PRO A 16 -10.10 1.03 -22.30
N PRO A 17 -10.21 -0.31 -22.36
CA PRO A 17 -10.65 -1.09 -21.21
C PRO A 17 -9.72 -0.81 -20.04
N LEU A 18 -10.32 -0.56 -18.87
CA LEU A 18 -9.56 -0.44 -17.62
C LEU A 18 -8.68 -1.70 -17.53
N GLY A 19 -7.38 -1.53 -17.31
CA GLY A 19 -6.41 -2.63 -17.26
C GLY A 19 -6.63 -3.54 -16.04
N TRP A 20 -7.81 -4.16 -15.93
CA TRP A 20 -8.29 -4.94 -14.79
C TRP A 20 -7.36 -6.10 -14.44
N ALA A 21 -6.66 -6.65 -15.43
CA ALA A 21 -5.64 -7.67 -15.22
C ALA A 21 -4.50 -7.21 -14.30
N LEU A 22 -4.20 -5.90 -14.26
CA LEU A 22 -3.25 -5.30 -13.34
C LEU A 22 -3.95 -4.69 -12.11
N LEU A 23 -5.10 -4.04 -12.34
CA LEU A 23 -5.79 -3.33 -11.27
C LEU A 23 -6.30 -4.27 -10.19
N LEU A 24 -6.83 -5.44 -10.54
CA LEU A 24 -7.34 -6.42 -9.58
C LEU A 24 -6.26 -6.89 -8.59
N PRO A 25 -5.09 -7.42 -9.04
CA PRO A 25 -3.98 -7.75 -8.13
C PRO A 25 -3.59 -6.58 -7.23
N LEU A 26 -3.54 -5.37 -7.77
CA LEU A 26 -3.16 -4.20 -7.00
C LEU A 26 -4.20 -3.85 -5.91
N VAL A 27 -5.49 -3.97 -6.21
CA VAL A 27 -6.58 -3.80 -5.25
C VAL A 27 -6.51 -4.87 -4.17
N PHE A 28 -6.27 -6.14 -4.52
CA PHE A 28 -6.10 -7.21 -3.53
C PHE A 28 -4.87 -6.97 -2.64
N ALA A 29 -3.75 -6.54 -3.21
CA ALA A 29 -2.59 -6.17 -2.41
C ALA A 29 -2.87 -4.97 -1.51
N ALA A 30 -3.68 -4.00 -1.96
CA ALA A 30 -4.13 -2.89 -1.14
C ALA A 30 -5.02 -3.34 0.02
N VAL A 31 -5.93 -4.31 -0.21
CA VAL A 31 -6.71 -4.95 0.88
C VAL A 31 -5.78 -5.58 1.91
N CYS A 32 -4.75 -6.32 1.47
CA CYS A 32 -3.76 -6.88 2.38
C CYS A 32 -2.99 -5.79 3.17
N LEU A 33 -2.58 -4.70 2.51
CA LEU A 33 -1.93 -3.56 3.19
C LEU A 33 -2.88 -2.87 4.19
N GLY A 34 -4.17 -2.76 3.86
CA GLY A 34 -5.20 -2.23 4.75
C GLY A 34 -5.37 -3.11 5.99
N SER A 35 -5.42 -4.42 5.79
CA SER A 35 -5.47 -5.42 6.87
C SER A 35 -4.26 -5.31 7.79
N LEU A 36 -3.07 -5.13 7.22
CA LEU A 36 -1.85 -4.85 7.97
C LEU A 36 -2.02 -3.58 8.82
N PHE A 37 -2.53 -2.48 8.27
CA PHE A 37 -2.70 -1.24 9.05
C PHE A 37 -3.69 -1.39 10.20
N GLY A 38 -4.88 -1.91 9.92
CA GLY A 38 -5.90 -2.11 10.96
C GLY A 38 -5.44 -3.07 12.05
N ALA A 39 -4.76 -4.15 11.67
CA ALA A 39 -4.22 -5.10 12.64
C ALA A 39 -3.11 -4.46 13.49
N THR A 40 -2.12 -3.81 12.88
CA THR A 40 -1.00 -3.17 13.61
C THR A 40 -1.49 -2.15 14.63
N GLU A 41 -2.48 -1.31 14.29
CA GLU A 41 -3.04 -0.34 15.22
C GLU A 41 -3.65 -1.01 16.47
N VAL A 42 -4.53 -2.00 16.26
CA VAL A 42 -5.20 -2.72 17.36
C VAL A 42 -4.21 -3.48 18.23
N VAL A 43 -3.25 -4.20 17.62
CA VAL A 43 -2.23 -4.95 18.35
C VAL A 43 -1.30 -4.02 19.13
N THR A 44 -0.95 -2.85 18.58
CA THR A 44 -0.09 -1.88 19.27
C THR A 44 -0.77 -1.33 20.53
N VAL A 45 -2.08 -1.06 20.47
CA VAL A 45 -2.87 -0.64 21.63
C VAL A 45 -2.83 -1.73 22.70
N ALA A 46 -3.17 -2.97 22.34
CA ALA A 46 -3.19 -4.09 23.28
C ALA A 46 -1.82 -4.38 23.89
N PHE A 47 -0.75 -4.30 23.10
CA PHE A 47 0.61 -4.52 23.58
C PHE A 47 1.02 -3.47 24.63
N ALA A 48 0.66 -2.20 24.40
CA ALA A 48 0.93 -1.14 25.36
C ALA A 48 0.15 -1.34 26.68
N GLU A 49 -1.08 -1.82 26.60
CA GLU A 49 -1.90 -2.17 27.76
C GLU A 49 -1.32 -3.37 28.54
N GLU A 50 -0.91 -4.44 27.86
CA GLU A 50 -0.28 -5.61 28.48
C GLU A 50 1.04 -5.27 29.19
N GLN A 51 1.79 -4.31 28.67
CA GLN A 51 3.02 -3.79 29.28
C GLN A 51 2.75 -2.81 30.44
N GLY A 52 1.48 -2.61 30.83
CA GLY A 52 1.09 -1.71 31.91
C GLY A 52 1.27 -0.23 31.59
N SER A 53 1.41 0.14 30.31
CA SER A 53 1.60 1.52 29.86
C SER A 53 0.67 1.89 28.70
N PRO A 54 -0.65 2.00 28.91
CA PRO A 54 -1.61 2.36 27.86
C PRO A 54 -1.29 3.71 27.19
N GLY A 55 -0.66 4.63 27.93
CA GLY A 55 -0.20 5.92 27.41
C GLY A 55 0.91 5.84 26.37
N ALA A 56 1.61 4.69 26.25
CA ALA A 56 2.66 4.48 25.26
C ALA A 56 2.12 4.27 23.84
N THR A 57 0.84 3.90 23.67
CA THR A 57 0.19 3.71 22.36
C THR A 57 0.37 4.92 21.45
N GLY A 58 0.08 6.13 21.97
CA GLY A 58 0.20 7.37 21.20
C GLY A 58 1.62 7.60 20.67
N PRO A 59 2.65 7.62 21.54
CA PRO A 59 4.05 7.70 21.11
C PRO A 59 4.50 6.61 20.13
N LEU A 60 4.05 5.36 20.31
CA LEU A 60 4.39 4.25 19.40
C LEU A 60 3.84 4.49 17.99
N LEU A 61 2.54 4.82 17.89
CA LEU A 61 1.90 5.14 16.61
C LEU A 61 2.44 6.45 16.01
N ALA A 62 2.82 7.42 16.83
CA ALA A 62 3.50 8.63 16.38
C ALA A 62 4.88 8.30 15.78
N GLY A 63 5.64 7.38 16.38
CA GLY A 63 6.89 6.87 15.82
C GLY A 63 6.68 6.17 14.47
N TRP A 64 5.62 5.37 14.36
CA TRP A 64 5.22 4.73 13.11
C TRP A 64 4.91 5.76 12.01
N ALA A 65 4.10 6.76 12.32
CA ALA A 65 3.76 7.86 11.41
C ALA A 65 4.98 8.71 11.06
N ALA A 66 5.87 8.98 12.01
CA ALA A 66 7.11 9.73 11.79
C ALA A 66 8.05 9.00 10.82
N GLY A 67 8.21 7.68 10.98
CA GLY A 67 8.97 6.84 10.04
C GLY A 67 8.42 6.98 8.61
N SER A 68 7.10 6.89 8.45
CA SER A 68 6.44 7.09 7.15
C SER A 68 6.67 8.49 6.60
N LEU A 69 6.50 9.53 7.42
CA LEU A 69 6.69 10.92 7.00
C LEU A 69 8.12 11.16 6.47
N ILE A 70 9.14 10.70 7.21
CA ILE A 70 10.54 10.84 6.82
C ILE A 70 10.78 10.11 5.49
N ALA A 71 10.29 8.88 5.35
CA ALA A 71 10.42 8.14 4.11
C ALA A 71 9.69 8.81 2.94
N GLY A 72 8.54 9.43 3.19
CA GLY A 72 7.79 10.22 2.22
C GLY A 72 8.57 11.44 1.74
N LEU A 73 9.19 12.19 2.67
CA LEU A 73 10.06 13.32 2.35
C LEU A 73 11.27 12.88 1.51
N ILE A 74 11.93 11.78 1.88
CA ILE A 74 13.06 11.23 1.13
C ILE A 74 12.62 10.80 -0.27
N THR A 75 11.51 10.05 -0.36
CA THR A 75 10.99 9.55 -1.64
C THR A 75 10.54 10.69 -2.55
N GLY A 76 9.97 11.76 -1.99
CA GLY A 76 9.57 12.95 -2.74
C GLY A 76 10.76 13.82 -3.18
N ALA A 77 11.85 13.85 -2.41
CA ALA A 77 13.05 14.59 -2.77
C ALA A 77 13.93 13.86 -3.79
N VAL A 78 13.83 12.53 -3.89
CA VAL A 78 14.68 11.71 -4.75
C VAL A 78 14.00 11.38 -6.08
N ASN A 79 14.64 11.75 -7.19
CA ASN A 79 14.23 11.32 -8.52
C ASN A 79 14.59 9.84 -8.74
N LEU A 80 13.63 8.96 -8.48
CA LEU A 80 13.77 7.52 -8.61
C LEU A 80 13.75 7.10 -10.09
N LYS A 81 14.94 6.84 -10.67
CA LYS A 81 15.11 6.36 -12.06
C LYS A 81 14.63 4.91 -12.31
N SER A 82 14.21 4.20 -11.27
CA SER A 82 13.75 2.81 -11.37
C SER A 82 12.28 2.73 -11.81
N SER A 83 11.90 1.67 -12.54
CA SER A 83 10.52 1.45 -12.95
C SER A 83 9.55 1.36 -11.76
N ALA A 84 8.33 1.88 -11.91
CA ALA A 84 7.31 1.89 -10.86
C ALA A 84 7.05 0.48 -10.30
N SER A 85 6.98 -0.54 -11.16
CA SER A 85 6.79 -1.95 -10.75
C SER A 85 7.92 -2.45 -9.86
N LYS A 86 9.19 -2.11 -10.17
CA LYS A 86 10.33 -2.53 -9.34
C LYS A 86 10.28 -1.87 -7.97
N ARG A 87 9.98 -0.57 -7.92
CA ARG A 87 9.85 0.17 -6.65
C ARG A 87 8.70 -0.40 -5.80
N TYR A 88 7.56 -0.71 -6.43
CA TYR A 88 6.40 -1.26 -5.73
C TYR A 88 6.71 -2.64 -5.14
N ARG A 89 7.32 -3.53 -5.92
CA ARG A 89 7.76 -4.85 -5.43
C ARG A 89 8.75 -4.72 -4.27
N LEU A 90 9.76 -3.86 -4.40
CA LEU A 90 10.76 -3.68 -3.35
C LEU A 90 10.14 -3.07 -2.09
N GLY A 91 9.23 -2.10 -2.25
CA GLY A 91 8.47 -1.50 -1.14
C GLY A 91 7.61 -2.54 -0.43
N ALA A 92 6.81 -3.32 -1.17
CA ALA A 92 5.94 -4.34 -0.60
C ALA A 92 6.73 -5.46 0.11
N VAL A 93 7.85 -5.92 -0.47
CA VAL A 93 8.74 -6.88 0.18
C VAL A 93 9.39 -6.27 1.43
N GLY A 94 9.91 -5.04 1.33
CA GLY A 94 10.50 -4.33 2.46
C GLY A 94 9.51 -4.12 3.60
N MET A 95 8.25 -3.81 3.27
CA MET A 95 7.15 -3.71 4.22
C MET A 95 6.89 -5.04 4.92
N GLY A 96 6.72 -6.12 4.16
CA GLY A 96 6.51 -7.46 4.72
C GLY A 96 7.66 -7.86 5.65
N CYS A 97 8.91 -7.65 5.23
CA CYS A 97 10.09 -7.91 6.04
C CYS A 97 10.15 -7.05 7.30
N ALA A 98 9.75 -5.78 7.24
CA ALA A 98 9.76 -4.89 8.39
C ALA A 98 8.72 -5.27 9.46
N MET A 99 7.67 -6.02 9.09
CA MET A 99 6.70 -6.56 10.04
C MET A 99 7.20 -7.81 10.79
N VAL A 100 8.08 -8.61 10.17
CA VAL A 100 8.53 -9.91 10.72
C VAL A 100 9.06 -9.84 12.16
N PRO A 101 9.80 -8.80 12.59
CA PRO A 101 10.30 -8.75 13.96
C PRO A 101 9.23 -8.52 15.03
N LEU A 102 8.08 -7.93 14.69
CA LEU A 102 7.08 -7.44 15.67
C LEU A 102 6.54 -8.52 16.62
N PRO A 103 6.21 -9.75 16.18
CA PRO A 103 5.75 -10.83 17.06
C PRO A 103 6.79 -11.34 18.07
N PHE A 104 8.05 -10.92 17.95
CA PHE A 104 9.16 -11.34 18.81
C PHE A 104 9.63 -10.22 19.74
N VAL A 105 8.89 -9.12 19.80
CA VAL A 105 9.25 -7.97 20.62
C VAL A 105 8.63 -8.10 22.01
N ASP A 106 9.48 -8.00 23.03
CA ASP A 106 9.06 -8.13 24.44
C ASP A 106 9.00 -6.79 25.20
N GLY A 107 9.24 -5.64 24.55
CA GLY A 107 9.28 -4.35 25.23
C GLY A 107 8.96 -3.13 24.37
N LEU A 108 8.45 -2.09 25.01
CA LEU A 108 7.94 -0.86 24.36
C LEU A 108 9.01 -0.12 23.55
N ALA A 109 10.25 -0.03 24.04
CA ALA A 109 11.32 0.66 23.33
C ALA A 109 11.72 -0.04 22.03
N VAL A 110 11.83 -1.37 22.07
CA VAL A 110 12.12 -2.18 20.87
C VAL A 110 10.95 -2.12 19.90
N LEU A 111 9.71 -2.12 20.41
CA LEU A 111 8.52 -1.96 19.58
C LEU A 111 8.49 -0.60 18.90
N ALA A 112 8.86 0.48 19.58
CA ALA A 112 8.94 1.82 19.00
C ALA A 112 9.91 1.87 17.81
N VAL A 113 11.09 1.25 17.95
CA VAL A 113 12.08 1.17 16.87
C VAL A 113 11.55 0.30 15.72
N ALA A 114 10.97 -0.85 16.02
CA ALA A 114 10.42 -1.76 15.01
C ALA A 114 9.28 -1.09 14.23
N LEU A 115 8.35 -0.41 14.92
CA LEU A 115 7.28 0.38 14.32
C LEU A 115 7.85 1.54 13.50
N PHE A 116 8.85 2.26 13.97
CA PHE A 116 9.49 3.31 13.18
C PHE A 116 10.04 2.78 11.84
N VAL A 117 10.75 1.65 11.87
CA VAL A 117 11.31 0.98 10.68
C VAL A 117 10.19 0.49 9.76
N ALA A 118 9.15 -0.13 10.31
CA ALA A 118 7.95 -0.52 9.58
C ALA A 118 7.26 0.68 8.91
N GLY A 119 7.16 1.81 9.60
CA GLY A 119 6.59 3.06 9.10
C GLY A 119 7.37 3.61 7.92
N PHE A 120 8.70 3.52 7.99
CA PHE A 120 9.59 3.95 6.92
C PHE A 120 9.32 3.22 5.59
N ALA A 121 8.81 2.00 5.62
CA ALA A 121 8.44 1.27 4.39
C ALA A 121 7.10 1.72 3.78
N ILE A 122 6.24 2.44 4.52
CA ILE A 122 4.86 2.77 4.10
C ILE A 122 4.87 3.71 2.90
N SER A 123 5.44 4.90 3.07
CA SER A 123 5.40 5.93 2.04
C SER A 123 6.05 5.50 0.72
N PRO A 124 7.25 4.88 0.68
CA PRO A 124 7.83 4.39 -0.57
C PRO A 124 6.93 3.39 -1.29
N THR A 125 6.25 2.52 -0.54
CA THR A 125 5.33 1.52 -1.08
C THR A 125 4.07 2.17 -1.67
N MET A 126 3.48 3.12 -0.95
CA MET A 126 2.28 3.84 -1.41
C MET A 126 2.56 4.76 -2.60
N VAL A 127 3.70 5.46 -2.59
CA VAL A 127 4.11 6.26 -3.76
C VAL A 127 4.32 5.36 -4.97
N ALA A 128 4.95 4.19 -4.78
CA ALA A 128 5.17 3.26 -5.87
C ALA A 128 3.87 2.60 -6.37
N SER A 129 2.89 2.33 -5.50
CA SER A 129 1.59 1.77 -5.91
C SER A 129 0.79 2.77 -6.75
N VAL A 130 0.74 4.04 -6.33
CA VAL A 130 0.09 5.11 -7.11
C VAL A 130 0.79 5.30 -8.46
N SER A 131 2.13 5.39 -8.50
CA SER A 131 2.85 5.47 -9.77
C SER A 131 2.65 4.24 -10.67
N LEU A 132 2.40 3.07 -10.09
CA LEU A 132 2.09 1.86 -10.86
C LEU A 132 0.71 1.97 -11.52
N VAL A 133 -0.29 2.54 -10.83
CA VAL A 133 -1.58 2.87 -11.44
C VAL A 133 -1.40 3.91 -12.55
N GLU A 134 -0.71 5.01 -12.27
CA GLU A 134 -0.47 6.10 -13.24
C GLU A 134 0.20 5.63 -14.53
N SER A 135 1.14 4.68 -14.42
CA SER A 135 1.87 4.16 -15.59
C SER A 135 1.11 3.10 -16.40
N ASN A 136 0.00 2.57 -15.89
CA ASN A 136 -0.71 1.45 -16.52
C ASN A 136 -2.20 1.70 -16.77
N VAL A 137 -2.78 2.73 -16.18
CA VAL A 137 -4.18 3.11 -16.40
C VAL A 137 -4.23 4.31 -17.36
N PRO A 138 -5.09 4.28 -18.40
CA PRO A 138 -5.29 5.42 -19.28
C PRO A 138 -5.65 6.69 -18.50
N ALA A 139 -5.14 7.84 -18.94
CA ALA A 139 -5.34 9.13 -18.23
C ALA A 139 -6.82 9.45 -17.98
N SER A 140 -7.72 9.06 -18.90
CA SER A 140 -9.17 9.25 -18.77
C SER A 140 -9.81 8.47 -17.61
N ARG A 141 -9.13 7.44 -17.10
CA ARG A 141 -9.61 6.55 -16.02
C ARG A 141 -8.67 6.50 -14.81
N LEU A 142 -7.69 7.40 -14.75
CA LEU A 142 -6.72 7.41 -13.65
C LEU A 142 -7.38 7.59 -12.28
N THR A 143 -8.36 8.49 -12.19
CA THR A 143 -9.13 8.70 -10.96
C THR A 143 -9.85 7.43 -10.52
N GLU A 144 -10.42 6.66 -11.46
CA GLU A 144 -11.06 5.38 -11.18
C GLU A 144 -10.05 4.39 -10.60
N GLY A 145 -8.86 4.30 -11.21
CA GLY A 145 -7.82 3.38 -10.75
C GLY A 145 -7.27 3.71 -9.35
N ILE A 146 -7.01 5.01 -9.07
CA ILE A 146 -6.58 5.46 -7.74
C ILE A 146 -7.70 5.25 -6.71
N THR A 147 -8.96 5.48 -7.10
CA THR A 147 -10.12 5.24 -6.21
C THR A 147 -10.21 3.78 -5.80
N TRP A 148 -10.07 2.85 -6.74
CA TRP A 148 -10.07 1.41 -6.44
C TRP A 148 -8.91 1.01 -5.54
N LEU A 149 -7.70 1.53 -5.77
CA LEU A 149 -6.53 1.30 -4.92
C LEU A 149 -6.83 1.71 -3.45
N LEU A 150 -7.32 2.93 -3.25
CA LEU A 150 -7.61 3.47 -1.92
C LEU A 150 -8.81 2.78 -1.27
N THR A 151 -9.80 2.39 -2.06
CA THR A 151 -10.96 1.61 -1.58
C THR A 151 -10.53 0.23 -1.11
N GLY A 152 -9.64 -0.45 -1.86
CA GLY A 152 -9.04 -1.71 -1.42
C GLY A 152 -8.32 -1.54 -0.08
N LEU A 153 -7.51 -0.48 0.05
CA LEU A 153 -6.83 -0.17 1.31
C LEU A 153 -7.82 0.01 2.47
N GLY A 154 -8.86 0.82 2.29
CA GLY A 154 -9.89 1.03 3.32
C GLY A 154 -10.65 -0.25 3.68
N LEU A 155 -10.99 -1.06 2.68
CA LEU A 155 -11.71 -2.33 2.84
C LEU A 155 -10.92 -3.34 3.70
N GLY A 156 -9.59 -3.30 3.64
CA GLY A 156 -8.73 -4.18 4.42
C GLY A 156 -8.68 -3.87 5.92
N ILE A 157 -8.86 -2.61 6.32
CA ILE A 157 -8.61 -2.15 7.69
C ILE A 157 -9.50 -2.88 8.71
N ALA A 158 -10.81 -2.88 8.49
CA ALA A 158 -11.77 -3.48 9.41
C ALA A 158 -11.55 -5.00 9.63
N PRO A 159 -11.41 -5.84 8.59
CA PRO A 159 -11.15 -7.26 8.81
C PRO A 159 -9.78 -7.52 9.46
N GLY A 160 -8.74 -6.74 9.15
CA GLY A 160 -7.44 -6.86 9.81
C GLY A 160 -7.53 -6.59 11.32
N ALA A 161 -8.18 -5.48 11.68
CA ALA A 161 -8.47 -5.12 13.07
C ALA A 161 -9.29 -6.19 13.80
N ALA A 162 -10.33 -6.73 13.14
CA ALA A 162 -11.19 -7.75 13.74
C ALA A 162 -10.47 -9.09 13.98
N ILE A 163 -9.65 -9.54 13.02
CA ILE A 163 -8.86 -10.77 13.15
C ILE A 163 -7.80 -10.59 14.25
N ALA A 164 -7.11 -9.45 14.26
CA ALA A 164 -6.15 -9.11 15.31
C ALA A 164 -6.80 -9.10 16.70
N GLY A 165 -7.95 -8.45 16.86
CA GLY A 165 -8.71 -8.43 18.11
C GLY A 165 -9.01 -9.83 18.64
N ARG A 166 -9.48 -10.74 17.77
CA ARG A 166 -9.72 -12.13 18.14
C ARG A 166 -8.45 -12.85 18.61
N LEU A 167 -7.32 -12.63 17.93
CA LEU A 167 -6.06 -13.23 18.33
C LEU A 167 -5.52 -12.65 19.65
N ILE A 168 -5.74 -11.36 19.91
CA ILE A 168 -5.41 -10.73 21.19
C ILE A 168 -6.20 -11.37 22.32
N ASP A 169 -7.52 -11.54 22.14
CA ASP A 169 -8.39 -12.14 23.15
C ASP A 169 -7.98 -13.59 23.51
N GLU A 170 -7.45 -14.35 22.54
CA GLU A 170 -7.09 -15.77 22.71
C GLU A 170 -5.63 -16.01 23.11
N PHE A 171 -4.68 -15.21 22.61
CA PHE A 171 -3.24 -15.47 22.70
C PHE A 171 -2.42 -14.28 23.23
N GLY A 172 -3.03 -13.12 23.47
CA GLY A 172 -2.36 -11.88 23.86
C GLY A 172 -1.80 -11.09 22.67
N ALA A 173 -1.20 -9.94 22.96
CA ALA A 173 -0.84 -8.95 21.94
C ALA A 173 0.36 -9.37 21.08
N SER A 174 1.42 -9.91 21.67
CA SER A 174 2.64 -10.23 20.91
C SER A 174 2.39 -11.24 19.77
N PRO A 175 1.69 -12.37 19.99
CA PRO A 175 1.32 -13.28 18.91
C PRO A 175 0.36 -12.66 17.88
N ALA A 176 -0.47 -11.70 18.26
CA ALA A 176 -1.40 -11.07 17.33
C ALA A 176 -0.69 -10.26 16.21
N TYR A 177 0.58 -9.90 16.39
CA TYR A 177 1.40 -9.32 15.30
C TYR A 177 1.64 -10.28 14.13
N TYR A 178 1.32 -11.58 14.23
CA TYR A 178 1.34 -12.45 13.05
C TYR A 178 0.32 -12.03 11.99
N VAL A 179 -0.78 -11.35 12.36
CA VAL A 179 -1.78 -10.85 11.41
C VAL A 179 -1.19 -9.83 10.43
N PRO A 180 -0.54 -8.74 10.88
CA PRO A 180 0.12 -7.81 9.97
C PRO A 180 1.31 -8.43 9.22
N VAL A 181 2.04 -9.39 9.81
CA VAL A 181 3.09 -10.14 9.10
C VAL A 181 2.54 -10.91 7.91
N VAL A 182 1.53 -11.75 8.12
CA VAL A 182 0.90 -12.54 7.06
C VAL A 182 0.30 -11.63 6.00
N SER A 183 -0.37 -10.55 6.42
CA SER A 183 -0.95 -9.57 5.51
C SER A 183 0.13 -8.88 4.64
N GLY A 184 1.25 -8.49 5.24
CA GLY A 184 2.39 -7.90 4.52
C GLY A 184 3.07 -8.88 3.56
N VAL A 185 3.25 -10.14 3.96
CA VAL A 185 3.79 -11.20 3.09
C VAL A 185 2.86 -11.48 1.92
N LEU A 186 1.55 -11.56 2.14
CA LEU A 186 0.57 -11.72 1.06
C LEU A 186 0.60 -10.54 0.08
N ALA A 187 0.65 -9.31 0.59
CA ALA A 187 0.80 -8.12 -0.25
C ALA A 187 2.09 -8.19 -1.09
N ALA A 188 3.21 -8.61 -0.51
CA ALA A 188 4.49 -8.78 -1.21
C ALA A 188 4.41 -9.87 -2.28
N VAL A 189 3.81 -11.02 -1.99
CA VAL A 189 3.60 -12.11 -2.94
C VAL A 189 2.76 -11.64 -4.12
N ILE A 190 1.62 -10.96 -3.86
CA ILE A 190 0.77 -10.41 -4.91
C ILE A 190 1.56 -9.39 -5.75
N ALA A 191 2.32 -8.50 -5.12
CA ALA A 191 3.12 -7.49 -5.82
C ALA A 191 4.19 -8.12 -6.74
N VAL A 192 4.85 -9.19 -6.30
CA VAL A 192 5.87 -9.91 -7.08
C VAL A 192 5.24 -10.65 -8.25
N LEU A 193 4.09 -11.30 -8.03
CA LEU A 193 3.36 -12.03 -9.06
C LEU A 193 2.65 -11.12 -10.07
N THR A 194 2.41 -9.85 -9.72
CA THR A 194 1.77 -8.88 -10.60
C THR A 194 2.66 -8.62 -11.83
N PRO A 195 2.21 -8.91 -13.06
CA PRO A 195 3.02 -8.75 -14.27
C PRO A 195 3.41 -7.29 -14.50
N ALA A 196 4.68 -7.04 -14.85
CA ALA A 196 5.11 -5.73 -15.32
C ALA A 196 4.73 -5.63 -16.81
N ARG A 197 3.71 -4.85 -17.17
CA ARG A 197 3.44 -4.58 -18.58
C ARG A 197 4.45 -3.52 -19.07
N THR A 198 5.43 -3.98 -19.83
CA THR A 198 6.25 -3.11 -20.67
C THR A 198 5.35 -2.64 -21.81
N SER A 199 4.91 -1.38 -21.79
CA SER A 199 4.35 -0.78 -23.00
C SER A 199 5.46 -0.71 -24.04
N GLU A 200 5.47 -1.65 -24.98
CA GLU A 200 6.18 -1.45 -26.24
C GLU A 200 5.51 -0.26 -26.95
N HIS A 201 6.18 0.89 -26.97
CA HIS A 201 5.91 1.88 -28.00
C HIS A 201 6.32 1.25 -29.33
N THR A 202 5.38 0.63 -30.04
CA THR A 202 5.52 0.39 -31.48
C THR A 202 5.65 1.78 -32.13
N PRO A 203 6.82 2.14 -32.69
CA PRO A 203 6.94 3.39 -33.43
C PRO A 203 6.01 3.28 -34.63
N ALA A 204 5.08 4.21 -34.78
CA ALA A 204 4.27 4.31 -35.98
C ALA A 204 5.21 4.48 -37.18
N LEU A 205 5.33 3.45 -38.01
CA LEU A 205 5.96 3.56 -39.31
C LEU A 205 5.15 4.57 -40.13
N SER A 206 5.73 5.74 -40.40
CA SER A 206 5.18 6.72 -41.31
C SER A 206 5.14 6.13 -42.73
N PRO A 207 3.98 6.07 -43.40
CA PRO A 207 3.95 5.71 -44.82
C PRO A 207 4.58 6.86 -45.65
N ASN A 208 5.57 6.51 -46.47
CA ASN A 208 6.04 7.32 -47.60
C ASN A 208 5.05 7.24 -48.76
#